data_AF-A0A352LZQ9-F1
#
_entry.id   AF-A0A352LZQ9-F1
#
_cell.length_a   1.000
_cell.length_b   1.000
_cell.length_c   1.000
_cell.angle_alpha   90.00
_cell.angle_beta   90.00
_cell.angle_gamma   90.00
#
_symmetry.space_group_name_H-M   'P 1'
#
loop_
_entity.id
_entity.type
_entity.pdbx_description
1 polymer ?
#
loop_
_entity_poly.entity_id
_entity_poly.type
_entity_poly.pdbx_seq_one_letter_code
_entity_poly.pdbx_strand_id
1 'polypeptide(L)'
;MYNIILINPPVYDFTYYNLWEKPLGLLNIAAAFEKDERCRLSFIDCVPERLQKKKEYERGAGKLSGVQTEKPKCFKTVRRNYHRYGIGTDELEARLAEAAGNIPPGEPAAVLISAMMT
;
A
#
# COMPACT_ATOMS: atom_id res chain seq x y z
N MET A 1 -15.18 16.40 -11.79
CA MET A 1 -14.94 14.94 -11.79
C MET A 1 -15.00 14.46 -10.35
N TYR A 2 -15.21 13.18 -10.06
CA TYR A 2 -14.92 12.62 -8.74
C TYR A 2 -13.51 12.04 -8.77
N ASN A 3 -12.63 12.51 -7.89
CA ASN A 3 -11.24 12.03 -7.83
C ASN A 3 -11.07 11.17 -6.58
N ILE A 4 -10.65 9.92 -6.75
CA ILE A 4 -10.53 8.95 -5.67
C ILE A 4 -9.13 8.35 -5.69
N ILE A 5 -8.40 8.52 -4.59
CA ILE A 5 -7.08 7.93 -4.38
C ILE A 5 -7.23 6.82 -3.33
N LEU A 6 -6.91 5.60 -3.71
CA LEU A 6 -6.98 4.40 -2.89
C LEU A 6 -5.55 3.98 -2.52
N ILE A 7 -5.25 3.86 -1.23
CA ILE A 7 -3.90 3.59 -0.74
C ILE A 7 -3.89 2.37 0.18
N ASN A 8 -3.18 1.32 -0.24
CA ASN A 8 -2.74 0.25 0.66
C ASN A 8 -1.37 0.65 1.22
N PRO A 9 -1.25 1.05 2.51
CA PRO A 9 -0.03 1.63 3.06
C PRO A 9 1.07 0.58 3.29
N PRO A 10 2.35 1.00 3.47
CA PRO A 10 3.42 0.09 3.84
C PRO A 10 3.16 -0.50 5.24
N VAL A 11 3.67 -1.71 5.47
CA VAL A 11 3.50 -2.41 6.76
C VAL A 11 4.72 -2.17 7.64
N TYR A 12 4.49 -1.85 8.92
CA TYR A 12 5.54 -1.69 9.91
C TYR A 12 5.40 -2.75 11.00
N ASP A 13 6.30 -3.74 10.99
CA ASP A 13 6.24 -4.88 11.93
C ASP A 13 7.64 -5.49 12.16
N PHE A 14 7.74 -6.41 13.11
CA PHE A 14 8.95 -7.21 13.36
C PHE A 14 9.18 -8.27 12.29
N THR A 15 8.10 -8.85 11.75
CA THR A 15 8.13 -9.83 10.66
C THR A 15 6.86 -9.69 9.85
N TYR A 16 6.95 -9.90 8.53
CA TYR A 16 5.80 -9.87 7.66
C TYR A 16 5.89 -10.99 6.63
N TYR A 17 4.78 -11.69 6.45
CA TYR A 17 4.64 -12.80 5.53
C TYR A 17 3.37 -12.60 4.74
N ASN A 18 3.48 -12.49 3.43
CA ASN A 18 2.34 -12.37 2.55
C ASN A 18 1.70 -13.75 2.37
N LEU A 19 0.46 -13.88 2.85
CA LEU A 19 -0.38 -15.06 2.71
C LEU A 19 -1.49 -14.78 1.68
N TRP A 20 -1.11 -14.40 0.45
CA TRP A 20 -2.04 -13.98 -0.61
C TRP A 20 -2.89 -12.77 -0.21
N GLU A 21 -2.37 -11.93 0.67
CA GLU A 21 -3.12 -10.78 1.13
C GLU A 21 -3.32 -9.79 -0.02
N LYS A 22 -4.53 -9.24 -0.08
CA LYS A 22 -4.91 -8.17 -1.00
C LYS A 22 -5.79 -7.18 -0.26
N PRO A 23 -5.70 -5.88 -0.54
CA PRO A 23 -6.54 -4.87 0.11
C PRO A 23 -7.97 -4.94 -0.46
N LEU A 24 -8.70 -6.03 -0.16
CA LEU A 24 -9.97 -6.38 -0.78
C LEU A 24 -11.01 -5.27 -0.65
N GLY A 25 -11.03 -4.56 0.47
CA GLY A 25 -11.89 -3.39 0.66
C GLY A 25 -11.62 -2.29 -0.38
N LEU A 26 -10.35 -1.96 -0.65
CA LEU A 26 -9.99 -0.99 -1.68
C LEU A 26 -10.28 -1.52 -3.08
N LEU A 27 -10.03 -2.80 -3.34
CA LEU A 27 -10.33 -3.42 -4.63
C LEU A 27 -11.84 -3.43 -4.93
N ASN A 28 -12.67 -3.66 -3.92
CA ASN A 28 -14.13 -3.58 -4.05
C ASN A 28 -14.60 -2.16 -4.38
N ILE A 29 -14.00 -1.15 -3.73
CA ILE A 29 -14.29 0.26 -4.04
C ILE A 29 -13.85 0.58 -5.47
N ALA A 30 -12.63 0.18 -5.86
CA ALA A 30 -12.15 0.37 -7.21
C ALA A 30 -13.10 -0.24 -8.24
N ALA A 31 -13.49 -1.51 -8.06
CA ALA A 31 -14.42 -2.21 -8.93
C ALA A 31 -15.81 -1.55 -9.01
N ALA A 32 -16.28 -0.94 -7.92
CA ALA A 32 -17.57 -0.25 -7.90
C ALA A 32 -17.58 1.03 -8.76
N PHE A 33 -16.42 1.69 -8.93
CA PHE A 33 -16.32 2.97 -9.61
C PHE A 33 -15.56 2.93 -10.94
N GLU A 34 -14.85 1.84 -11.25
CA GLU A 34 -13.98 1.70 -12.44
C GLU A 34 -14.70 1.99 -13.77
N LYS A 35 -16.00 1.68 -13.85
CA LYS A 35 -16.81 1.89 -15.07
C LYS A 35 -17.52 3.24 -15.13
N ASP A 36 -17.45 4.07 -14.07
CA ASP A 36 -18.08 5.39 -14.08
C ASP A 36 -17.11 6.41 -14.69
N GLU A 37 -17.42 6.89 -15.90
CA GLU A 37 -16.61 7.88 -16.62
C GLU A 37 -16.45 9.21 -15.86
N ARG A 38 -17.29 9.47 -14.85
CA ARG A 38 -17.18 10.65 -13.99
C ARG A 38 -16.21 10.43 -12.83
N CYS A 39 -15.66 9.23 -12.67
CA CYS A 39 -14.75 8.87 -11.60
C CYS A 39 -13.33 8.65 -12.13
N ARG A 40 -12.38 9.38 -11.57
CA ARG A 40 -10.94 9.17 -11.79
C ARG A 40 -10.37 8.44 -10.57
N LEU A 41 -10.01 7.18 -10.77
CA LEU A 41 -9.40 6.34 -9.74
C LEU A 41 -7.88 6.36 -9.87
N SER A 42 -7.20 6.45 -8.72
CA SER A 42 -5.76 6.18 -8.59
C SER A 42 -5.56 5.18 -7.48
N PHE A 43 -4.85 4.09 -7.74
CA PHE A 43 -4.58 3.04 -6.75
C PHE A 43 -3.09 2.94 -6.48
N ILE A 44 -2.70 3.12 -5.23
CA ILE A 44 -1.32 3.08 -4.76
C ILE A 44 -1.20 1.91 -3.79
N ASP A 45 -0.68 0.79 -4.31
CA ASP A 45 -0.31 -0.35 -3.48
C ASP A 45 1.15 -0.22 -3.02
N CYS A 46 1.32 0.06 -1.72
CA CYS A 46 2.64 0.21 -1.11
C CYS A 46 3.27 -1.12 -0.75
N VAL A 47 2.52 -2.22 -0.71
CA VAL A 47 3.05 -3.56 -0.46
C VAL A 47 2.87 -4.38 -1.73
N PRO A 48 3.57 -4.01 -2.83
CA PRO A 48 3.40 -4.71 -4.08
C PRO A 48 3.85 -6.16 -3.90
N GLU A 49 3.29 -7.02 -4.74
CA GLU A 49 3.54 -8.45 -4.84
C GLU A 49 5.00 -8.84 -5.18
N ARG A 50 5.96 -7.90 -5.08
CA ARG A 50 7.38 -8.05 -5.40
C ARG A 50 8.07 -8.98 -4.41
N LEU A 51 7.75 -10.25 -4.55
CA LEU A 51 8.47 -11.39 -4.03
C LEU A 51 9.80 -11.45 -4.80
N GLN A 52 10.91 -11.26 -4.09
CA GLN A 52 12.23 -11.15 -4.70
C GLN A 52 12.75 -12.49 -5.25
N LYS A 53 12.17 -13.61 -4.82
CA LYS A 53 12.57 -14.95 -5.28
C LYS A 53 11.53 -15.56 -6.21
N LYS A 54 12.02 -16.18 -7.28
CA LYS A 54 11.20 -16.92 -8.27
C LYS A 54 10.22 -17.93 -7.64
N LYS A 55 10.66 -18.67 -6.60
CA LYS A 55 9.81 -19.64 -5.88
C LYS A 55 8.68 -19.01 -5.05
N GLU A 56 8.88 -17.79 -4.56
CA GLU A 56 7.86 -17.04 -3.83
C GLU A 56 6.80 -16.54 -4.85
N TYR A 57 7.25 -16.06 -6.02
CA TYR A 57 6.39 -15.66 -7.14
C TYR A 57 5.49 -16.82 -7.63
N GLU A 58 6.04 -18.02 -7.77
CA GLU A 58 5.27 -19.22 -8.18
C GLU A 58 4.17 -19.62 -7.19
N ARG A 59 4.31 -19.25 -5.90
CA ARG A 59 3.31 -19.53 -4.87
C ARG A 59 2.39 -18.36 -4.59
N GLY A 60 2.70 -17.14 -5.02
CA GLY A 60 1.95 -15.93 -4.69
C GLY A 60 1.95 -15.59 -3.19
N ALA A 61 2.83 -16.20 -2.41
CA ALA A 61 2.95 -16.05 -0.97
C ALA A 61 4.41 -16.22 -0.54
N GLY A 62 4.84 -15.45 0.46
CA GLY A 62 6.23 -15.46 0.86
C GLY A 62 6.59 -14.42 1.91
N LYS A 63 7.78 -14.57 2.49
CA LYS A 63 8.35 -13.57 3.38
C LYS A 63 8.86 -12.40 2.55
N LEU A 64 8.41 -11.19 2.84
CA LEU A 64 8.95 -10.00 2.18
C LEU A 64 10.24 -9.54 2.88
N SER A 65 11.16 -9.01 2.09
CA SER A 65 12.32 -8.29 2.60
C SER A 65 11.87 -6.92 3.11
N GLY A 66 12.03 -6.67 4.40
CA GLY A 66 11.75 -5.38 5.02
C GLY A 66 13.03 -4.57 5.20
N VAL A 67 12.90 -3.24 5.20
CA VAL A 67 13.98 -2.31 5.54
C VAL A 67 13.91 -2.01 7.03
N GLN A 68 15.00 -2.25 7.77
CA GLN A 68 15.03 -1.95 9.20
C GLN A 68 14.77 -0.46 9.44
N THR A 69 13.91 -0.16 10.41
CA THR A 69 13.49 1.21 10.73
C THR A 69 13.44 1.45 12.24
N GLU A 70 13.18 2.69 12.64
CA GLU A 70 13.08 3.07 14.04
C GLU A 70 11.92 2.32 14.71
N LYS A 71 12.21 1.70 15.85
CA LYS A 71 11.19 0.97 16.61
C LYS A 71 10.37 1.95 17.47
N PRO A 72 9.03 1.95 17.36
CA PRO A 72 8.16 2.74 18.22
C PRO A 72 8.45 2.53 19.70
N LYS A 73 8.33 3.59 20.51
CA LYS A 73 8.64 3.55 21.95
C LYS A 73 7.85 2.47 22.70
N CYS A 74 6.59 2.24 22.33
CA CYS A 74 5.74 1.20 22.90
C CYS A 74 6.29 -0.23 22.71
N PHE A 75 7.18 -0.43 21.74
CA PHE A 75 7.80 -1.71 21.42
C PHE A 75 9.25 -1.85 21.91
N LYS A 76 9.77 -0.89 22.68
CA LYS A 76 11.17 -0.87 23.12
C LYS A 76 11.61 -2.15 23.85
N THR A 77 10.69 -2.82 24.56
CA THR A 77 10.96 -4.06 25.30
C THR A 77 11.08 -5.30 24.41
N VAL A 78 10.58 -5.25 23.16
CA VAL A 78 10.61 -6.38 22.24
C VAL A 78 12.01 -6.52 21.64
N ARG A 79 12.68 -7.65 21.91
CA ARG A 79 14.05 -7.96 21.44
C ARG A 79 14.11 -8.45 19.98
N ARG A 80 13.42 -7.75 19.07
CA ARG A 80 13.45 -8.01 17.62
C ARG A 80 13.65 -6.71 16.84
N ASN A 81 14.21 -6.80 15.63
CA ASN A 81 14.31 -5.64 14.74
C ASN A 81 12.92 -5.28 14.21
N TYR A 82 12.67 -3.98 14.06
CA TYR A 82 11.44 -3.45 13.49
C TYR A 82 11.72 -3.02 12.06
N HIS A 83 10.82 -3.32 11.14
CA HIS A 83 11.03 -3.13 9.72
C HIS A 83 9.83 -2.47 9.07
N ARG A 84 10.10 -1.74 7.99
CA ARG A 84 9.13 -1.29 7.00
C ARG A 84 9.12 -2.26 5.82
N TYR A 85 7.97 -2.80 5.50
CA TYR A 85 7.72 -3.64 4.33
C TYR A 85 6.99 -2.84 3.26
N GLY A 86 7.37 -3.06 2.00
CA GLY A 86 6.82 -2.32 0.86
C GLY A 86 7.70 -1.15 0.39
N ILE A 87 7.09 -0.18 -0.30
CA ILE A 87 7.75 1.00 -0.87
C ILE A 87 8.11 2.04 0.20
N GLY A 88 9.19 2.79 -0.04
CA GLY A 88 9.65 3.85 0.86
C GLY A 88 8.82 5.12 0.78
N THR A 89 9.05 6.05 1.72
CA THR A 89 8.37 7.35 1.76
C THR A 89 8.56 8.11 0.46
N ASP A 90 9.80 8.20 -0.04
CA ASP A 90 10.10 8.92 -1.30
C ASP A 90 9.32 8.38 -2.50
N GLU A 91 9.19 7.04 -2.60
CA GLU A 91 8.42 6.41 -3.67
C GLU A 91 6.90 6.62 -3.49
N LEU A 92 6.41 6.58 -2.26
CA LEU A 92 5.01 6.90 -1.96
C LEU A 92 4.68 8.36 -2.29
N GLU A 93 5.55 9.30 -1.92
CA GLU A 93 5.41 10.72 -2.24
C GLU A 93 5.40 10.97 -3.75
N ALA A 94 6.30 10.31 -4.50
CA ALA A 94 6.34 10.41 -5.95
C ALA A 94 5.04 9.90 -6.59
N ARG A 95 4.53 8.73 -6.16
CA ARG A 95 3.26 8.18 -6.67
C ARG A 95 2.04 9.01 -6.27
N LEU A 96 2.06 9.61 -5.08
CA LEU A 96 1.03 10.54 -4.65
C LEU A 96 1.04 11.82 -5.50
N ALA A 97 2.22 12.36 -5.81
CA ALA A 97 2.37 13.52 -6.67
C ALA A 97 1.88 13.22 -8.10
N GLU A 98 2.16 12.03 -8.63
CA GLU A 98 1.64 11.57 -9.92
C GLU A 98 0.10 11.47 -9.90
N ALA A 99 -0.47 10.81 -8.87
CA ALA A 99 -1.92 10.69 -8.72
C ALA A 99 -2.60 12.07 -8.59
N ALA A 100 -2.01 12.98 -7.81
CA ALA A 100 -2.50 14.34 -7.63
C ALA A 100 -2.33 15.19 -8.91
N GLY A 101 -1.28 14.98 -9.70
CA GLY A 101 -1.06 15.67 -10.98
C GLY A 101 -2.14 15.36 -12.02
N ASN A 102 -2.83 14.23 -11.88
CA ASN A 102 -4.00 13.90 -12.70
C ASN A 102 -5.27 14.61 -12.24
N ILE A 103 -5.26 15.40 -11.16
CA ILE A 103 -6.43 16.09 -10.63
C ILE A 103 -6.36 17.57 -11.01
N PRO A 104 -7.38 18.14 -11.67
CA PRO A 104 -7.38 19.56 -12.01
C PRO A 104 -7.27 20.45 -10.77
N PRO A 105 -6.55 21.58 -10.83
CA PRO A 105 -6.43 22.50 -9.70
C PRO A 105 -7.80 22.95 -9.18
N GLY A 106 -7.99 22.86 -7.86
CA GLY A 106 -9.24 23.25 -7.19
C GLY A 106 -10.32 22.16 -7.13
N GLU A 107 -10.13 21.00 -7.76
CA GLU A 107 -11.03 19.87 -7.57
C GLU A 107 -10.70 19.08 -6.29
N PRO A 108 -11.70 18.67 -5.50
CA PRO A 108 -11.47 17.84 -4.33
C PRO A 108 -11.12 16.39 -4.72
N ALA A 109 -10.41 15.73 -3.83
CA ALA A 109 -10.08 14.31 -3.92
C ALA A 109 -10.46 13.58 -2.63
N ALA A 110 -11.10 12.43 -2.76
CA ALA A 110 -11.28 11.50 -1.64
C ALA A 110 -10.04 10.60 -1.54
N VAL A 111 -9.38 10.59 -0.39
CA VAL A 111 -8.24 9.72 -0.11
C VAL A 111 -8.68 8.63 0.86
N LEU A 112 -8.72 7.38 0.39
CA LEU A 112 -9.09 6.22 1.21
C LEU A 112 -7.86 5.39 1.47
N ILE A 113 -7.53 5.24 2.75
CA ILE A 113 -6.41 4.45 3.23
C ILE A 113 -6.98 3.24 3.95
N SER A 114 -6.58 2.04 3.54
CA SER A 114 -6.98 0.80 4.21
C SER A 114 -5.86 -0.21 4.11
N ALA A 115 -5.67 -0.98 5.18
CA ALA A 115 -4.79 -2.13 5.23
C ALA A 115 -5.62 -3.35 5.63
N MET A 116 -5.23 -4.53 5.17
CA MET A 116 -5.74 -5.77 5.76
C MET A 116 -5.14 -5.93 7.14
N MET A 117 -5.98 -6.09 8.15
CA MET A 117 -5.59 -6.70 9.42
C MET A 117 -6.12 -8.12 9.40
N THR A 118 -5.24 -9.10 9.20
CA THR A 118 -5.52 -10.51 9.49
C THR A 118 -4.64 -10.95 10.63
#